data_AF-A0A954I296-F1
#
_entry.id   AF-A0A954I296-F1
#
_cell.length_a   1.000
_cell.length_b   1.000
_cell.length_c   1.000
_cell.angle_alpha   90.00
_cell.angle_beta   90.00
_cell.angle_gamma   90.00
#
_symmetry.space_group_name_H-M   'P 1'
#
loop_
_entity.id
_entity.type
_entity.pdbx_description
1 polymer ?
#
loop_
_entity_poly.entity_id
_entity_poly.type
_entity_poly.pdbx_seq_one_letter_code
_entity_poly.pdbx_strand_id
1 'polypeptide(L)'
;IRRVLGAEKLSWQLRLLMREMLEPTPALTQVVEQFIRPQFNTLQGIVAEFLPAGTPLHVIQQAAFSIIGQCLHYRLSGECVSLLIPARKLKEHFDRESLIDHITQFSLAALKGYGEQGSSVMEEQPGGRQRAVAMDARER
;
A
#
# COMPACT_ATOMS: atom_id res chain seq x y z
N ILE A 1 -17.27 19.89 -4.20
CA ILE A 1 -16.77 18.49 -4.00
C ILE A 1 -15.30 18.52 -4.41
N ARG A 2 -14.41 18.26 -3.44
CA ARG A 2 -13.11 18.95 -3.22
C ARG A 2 -11.89 18.11 -3.67
N ARG A 3 -10.82 18.79 -4.12
CA ARG A 3 -9.50 18.26 -4.54
C ARG A 3 -8.89 17.29 -3.51
N VAL A 4 -8.22 16.23 -3.99
CA VAL A 4 -7.44 15.30 -3.12
C VAL A 4 -6.01 15.82 -2.87
N LEU A 5 -5.40 16.50 -3.84
CA LEU A 5 -4.10 17.16 -3.68
C LEU A 5 -4.24 18.68 -3.72
N GLY A 6 -3.86 19.32 -2.61
CA GLY A 6 -3.67 20.77 -2.52
C GLY A 6 -4.92 21.62 -2.19
N ALA A 7 -4.75 22.45 -1.15
CA ALA A 7 -5.59 23.56 -0.69
C ALA A 7 -6.91 23.26 0.04
N GLU A 8 -7.14 22.01 0.41
CA GLU A 8 -8.12 21.67 1.45
C GLU A 8 -7.40 21.62 2.78
N LYS A 9 -7.54 22.67 3.60
CA LYS A 9 -7.02 22.64 4.98
C LYS A 9 -7.51 21.34 5.61
N LEU A 10 -6.59 20.43 5.99
CA LEU A 10 -6.96 19.15 6.62
C LEU A 10 -8.04 19.42 7.67
N SER A 11 -9.06 18.58 7.75
CA SER A 11 -10.07 18.76 8.79
C SER A 11 -9.38 18.72 10.17
N TRP A 12 -9.91 19.44 11.16
CA TRP A 12 -9.29 19.44 12.48
C TRP A 12 -9.26 18.02 13.07
N GLN A 13 -10.25 17.19 12.72
CA GLN A 13 -10.34 15.78 13.07
C GLN A 13 -9.14 14.99 12.51
N LEU A 14 -8.81 15.21 11.24
CA LEU A 14 -7.68 14.52 10.61
C LEU A 14 -6.34 14.99 11.18
N ARG A 15 -6.20 16.29 11.48
CA ARG A 15 -5.01 16.80 12.19
C ARG A 15 -4.84 16.15 13.56
N LEU A 16 -5.92 16.05 14.34
CA LEU A 16 -5.91 15.40 15.64
C LEU A 16 -5.55 13.91 15.51
N LEU A 17 -6.17 13.20 14.56
CA LEU A 17 -5.84 11.80 14.29
C LEU A 17 -4.36 11.62 13.94
N MET A 18 -3.79 12.47 13.08
CA MET A 18 -2.37 12.40 12.74
C MET A 18 -1.45 12.69 13.92
N ARG A 19 -1.84 13.60 14.83
CA ARG A 19 -1.10 13.80 16.07
C ARG A 19 -1.12 12.54 16.94
N GLU A 20 -2.28 11.94 17.15
CA GLU A 20 -2.41 10.69 17.93
C GLU A 20 -1.68 9.51 17.28
N MET A 21 -1.55 9.49 15.94
CA MET A 21 -0.74 8.48 15.24
C MET A 21 0.76 8.61 15.53
N LEU A 22 1.25 9.84 15.74
CA LEU A 22 2.68 10.11 16.00
C LEU A 22 3.02 10.04 17.49
N GLU A 23 2.08 10.45 18.34
CA GLU A 23 2.21 10.45 19.80
C GLU A 23 0.93 9.81 20.40
N PRO A 24 0.88 8.47 20.48
CA PRO A 24 -0.31 7.75 20.91
C PRO A 24 -0.71 8.06 22.35
N THR A 25 -1.96 8.44 22.56
CA THR A 25 -2.60 8.46 23.87
C THR A 25 -3.66 7.36 23.97
N PRO A 26 -4.18 7.05 25.18
CA PRO A 26 -5.27 6.08 25.33
C PRO A 26 -6.54 6.41 24.50
N ALA A 27 -6.75 7.67 24.12
CA ALA A 27 -7.86 8.07 23.26
C ALA A 27 -7.77 7.43 21.87
N LEU A 28 -6.56 7.12 21.39
CA LEU A 28 -6.37 6.47 20.11
C LEU A 28 -7.05 5.09 20.05
N THR A 29 -6.99 4.33 21.16
CA THR A 29 -7.60 3.00 21.22
C THR A 29 -9.09 3.05 20.92
N GLN A 30 -9.82 4.01 21.49
CA GLN A 30 -11.26 4.15 21.22
C GLN A 30 -11.53 4.49 19.75
N VAL A 31 -10.72 5.37 19.16
CA VAL A 31 -10.84 5.72 17.74
C VAL A 31 -10.56 4.51 16.84
N VAL A 32 -9.53 3.73 17.19
CA VAL A 32 -9.18 2.50 16.47
C VAL A 32 -10.33 1.52 16.50
N GLU A 33 -10.83 1.19 17.69
CA GLU A 33 -11.89 0.19 17.85
C GLU A 33 -13.21 0.60 17.20
N GLN A 34 -13.63 1.85 17.37
CA GLN A 34 -14.95 2.30 16.93
C GLN A 34 -15.01 2.68 15.45
N PHE A 35 -13.92 3.21 14.89
CA PHE A 35 -13.94 3.81 13.56
C PHE A 35 -12.97 3.16 12.58
N ILE A 36 -11.73 2.86 12.99
CA ILE A 36 -10.69 2.37 12.07
C ILE A 36 -10.84 0.87 11.81
N ARG A 37 -11.03 0.07 12.88
CA ARG A 37 -11.10 -1.40 12.80
C ARG A 37 -12.21 -1.89 11.88
N PRO A 38 -13.46 -1.36 11.91
CA PRO A 38 -14.50 -1.79 10.97
C PRO A 38 -14.10 -1.56 9.51
N GLN A 39 -13.57 -0.37 9.19
CA GLN A 39 -13.13 -0.03 7.82
C GLN A 39 -11.96 -0.91 7.38
N PHE A 40 -11.00 -1.17 8.28
CA PHE A 40 -9.87 -2.04 8.00
C PHE A 40 -10.30 -3.49 7.77
N ASN A 41 -11.30 -3.99 8.52
CA ASN A 41 -11.86 -5.32 8.31
C ASN A 41 -12.57 -5.44 6.96
N THR A 42 -13.33 -4.42 6.56
CA THR A 42 -13.95 -4.38 5.22
C THR A 42 -12.89 -4.44 4.12
N LEU A 43 -11.83 -3.63 4.22
CA LEU A 43 -10.76 -3.65 3.22
C LEU A 43 -10.01 -4.99 3.19
N GLN A 44 -9.74 -5.60 4.34
CA GLN A 44 -9.14 -6.95 4.39
C GLN A 44 -10.01 -7.98 3.67
N GLY A 45 -11.34 -7.93 3.86
CA GLY A 45 -12.28 -8.80 3.15
C GLY A 45 -12.17 -8.65 1.63
N ILE A 46 -12.22 -7.40 1.15
CA ILE A 46 -12.06 -7.09 -0.29
C ILE A 46 -10.71 -7.60 -0.81
N VAL A 47 -9.62 -7.32 -0.09
CA VAL A 47 -8.28 -7.77 -0.48
C VAL A 47 -8.18 -9.29 -0.54
N ALA A 48 -8.79 -10.00 0.42
CA ALA A 48 -8.78 -11.46 0.47
C ALA A 48 -9.49 -12.10 -0.74
N GLU A 49 -10.51 -11.46 -1.31
CA GLU A 49 -11.20 -11.94 -2.52
C GLU A 49 -10.27 -11.99 -3.76
N PHE A 50 -9.20 -11.21 -3.77
CA PHE A 50 -8.22 -11.18 -4.87
C PHE A 50 -7.00 -12.07 -4.64
N LEU A 51 -6.87 -12.69 -3.46
CA LEU A 51 -5.70 -13.47 -3.09
C LEU A 51 -6.01 -14.97 -3.09
N PRO A 52 -5.00 -15.85 -3.29
CA PRO A 52 -5.20 -17.29 -3.19
C PRO A 52 -5.81 -17.72 -1.87
N ALA A 53 -6.66 -18.75 -1.91
CA ALA A 53 -7.20 -19.36 -0.70
C ALA A 53 -6.04 -19.84 0.20
N GLY A 54 -6.17 -19.58 1.51
CA GLY A 54 -5.13 -19.92 2.48
C GLY A 54 -3.99 -18.90 2.59
N THR A 55 -4.06 -17.76 1.89
CA THR A 55 -3.10 -16.66 2.07
C THR A 55 -3.04 -16.25 3.56
N PRO A 56 -1.84 -16.20 4.17
CA PRO A 56 -1.71 -15.83 5.57
C PRO A 56 -2.28 -14.44 5.88
N LEU A 57 -2.92 -14.30 7.04
CA LEU A 57 -3.59 -13.05 7.44
C LEU A 57 -2.65 -11.83 7.42
N HIS A 58 -1.39 -11.99 7.81
CA HIS A 58 -0.43 -10.88 7.81
C HIS A 58 -0.16 -10.32 6.40
N VAL A 59 -0.23 -11.16 5.36
CA VAL A 59 -0.06 -10.74 3.97
C VAL A 59 -1.27 -9.89 3.53
N ILE A 60 -2.48 -10.34 3.85
CA ILE A 60 -3.72 -9.60 3.61
C ILE A 60 -3.67 -8.23 4.30
N GLN A 61 -3.22 -8.21 5.56
CA GLN A 61 -3.08 -6.97 6.34
C GLN A 61 -2.04 -6.02 5.75
N GLN A 62 -0.87 -6.52 5.34
CA GLN A 62 0.17 -5.71 4.70
C GLN A 62 -0.30 -5.10 3.37
N ALA A 63 -1.01 -5.86 2.55
CA ALA A 63 -1.62 -5.35 1.32
C ALA A 63 -2.66 -4.26 1.62
N ALA A 64 -3.56 -4.49 2.58
CA ALA A 64 -4.53 -3.49 3.02
C ALA A 64 -3.85 -2.20 3.54
N PHE A 65 -2.80 -2.32 4.35
CA PHE A 65 -2.03 -1.16 4.81
C PHE A 65 -1.31 -0.43 3.66
N SER A 66 -0.85 -1.14 2.64
CA SER A 66 -0.21 -0.52 1.46
C SER A 66 -1.20 0.33 0.66
N ILE A 67 -2.46 -0.12 0.53
CA ILE A 67 -3.53 0.64 -0.10
C ILE A 67 -3.85 1.90 0.74
N ILE A 68 -4.02 1.73 2.05
CA ILE A 68 -4.30 2.85 2.97
C ILE A 68 -3.14 3.87 2.95
N GLY A 69 -1.90 3.40 2.93
CA GLY A 69 -0.71 4.25 2.90
C GLY A 69 -0.67 5.16 1.68
N GLN A 70 -1.01 4.64 0.49
CA GLN A 70 -1.12 5.45 -0.72
C GLN A 70 -2.22 6.51 -0.61
N CYS A 71 -3.42 6.12 -0.14
CA CYS A 71 -4.53 7.05 0.07
C CYS A 71 -4.17 8.16 1.07
N LEU A 72 -3.52 7.82 2.18
CA LEU A 72 -3.06 8.78 3.18
C LEU A 72 -1.94 9.68 2.64
N HIS A 73 -0.99 9.13 1.90
CA HIS A 73 0.11 9.90 1.30
C HIS A 73 -0.42 11.04 0.43
N TYR A 74 -1.30 10.74 -0.54
CA TYR A 74 -1.84 11.78 -1.40
C TYR A 74 -2.76 12.76 -0.68
N ARG A 75 -3.37 12.36 0.44
CA ARG A 75 -4.21 13.26 1.24
C ARG A 75 -3.40 14.18 2.15
N LEU A 76 -2.29 13.69 2.70
CA LEU A 76 -1.51 14.39 3.74
C LEU A 76 -0.32 15.16 3.16
N SER A 77 0.30 14.63 2.11
CA SER A 77 1.56 15.15 1.57
C SER A 77 1.38 16.18 0.46
N GLY A 78 0.22 16.85 0.37
CA GLY A 78 -0.09 17.78 -0.71
C GLY A 78 0.92 18.91 -0.90
N GLU A 79 1.49 19.46 0.18
CA GLU A 79 2.55 20.47 0.12
C GLU A 79 3.90 19.88 -0.32
N CYS A 80 4.25 18.69 0.17
CA CYS A 80 5.47 18.01 -0.26
C CYS A 80 5.41 17.67 -1.76
N VAL A 81 4.28 17.15 -2.21
CA VAL A 81 4.01 16.82 -3.62
C VAL A 81 4.04 18.08 -4.51
N SER A 82 3.55 19.22 -4.02
CA SER A 82 3.57 20.49 -4.78
C SER A 82 4.96 21.08 -4.96
N LEU A 83 5.92 20.74 -4.09
CA LEU A 83 7.32 21.11 -4.24
C LEU A 83 8.05 20.21 -5.25
N LEU A 84 7.58 18.98 -5.46
CA LEU A 84 8.23 17.99 -6.33
C LEU A 84 7.72 18.04 -7.78
N ILE A 85 6.47 18.46 -7.99
CA ILE A 85 5.80 18.34 -9.28
C ILE A 85 5.27 19.72 -9.73
N PRO A 86 5.49 20.13 -11.00
CA PRO A 86 4.94 21.38 -11.51
C PRO A 86 3.42 21.48 -11.33
N ALA A 87 2.94 22.64 -10.88
CA ALA A 87 1.52 22.89 -10.58
C ALA A 87 0.56 22.53 -11.73
N ARG A 88 1.01 22.71 -12.98
CA ARG A 88 0.24 22.31 -14.18
C ARG A 88 -0.02 20.80 -14.19
N LYS A 89 1.02 19.98 -13.99
CA LYS A 89 0.89 18.51 -13.97
C LYS A 89 0.04 18.03 -12.80
N LEU A 90 0.14 18.70 -11.65
CA LEU A 90 -0.73 18.39 -10.51
C LEU A 90 -2.20 18.65 -10.80
N LYS A 91 -2.49 19.71 -11.56
CA LYS A 91 -3.86 20.00 -11.97
C LYS A 91 -4.39 18.99 -13.01
N GLU A 92 -3.52 18.50 -13.89
CA GLU A 92 -3.90 17.63 -15.01
C GLU A 92 -3.97 16.13 -14.64
N HIS A 93 -3.17 15.65 -13.68
CA HIS A 93 -2.99 14.20 -13.47
C HIS A 93 -3.15 13.72 -12.02
N PHE A 94 -3.39 14.64 -11.09
CA PHE A 94 -3.38 14.37 -9.65
C PHE A 94 -4.69 14.84 -8.98
N ASP A 95 -5.76 14.94 -9.77
CA ASP A 95 -7.09 15.11 -9.22
C ASP A 95 -7.59 13.81 -8.55
N ARG A 96 -8.76 13.92 -7.93
CA ARG A 96 -9.35 12.82 -7.16
C ARG A 96 -9.54 11.56 -8.00
N GLU A 97 -10.12 11.70 -9.17
CA GLU A 97 -10.50 10.55 -10.01
C GLU A 97 -9.25 9.90 -10.59
N SER A 98 -8.29 10.70 -11.05
CA SER A 98 -6.99 10.21 -11.53
C SER A 98 -6.25 9.39 -10.47
N LEU A 99 -6.26 9.84 -9.21
CA LEU A 99 -5.64 9.12 -8.11
C LEU A 99 -6.40 7.85 -7.70
N ILE A 100 -7.74 7.88 -7.72
CA ILE A 100 -8.56 6.69 -7.47
C ILE A 100 -8.25 5.62 -8.51
N ASP A 101 -8.24 5.99 -9.79
CA ASP A 101 -7.91 5.08 -10.88
C ASP A 101 -6.50 4.52 -10.74
N HIS A 102 -5.53 5.38 -10.45
CA HIS A 102 -4.13 4.98 -10.25
C HIS A 102 -3.98 3.98 -9.09
N ILE A 103 -4.46 4.32 -7.89
CA ILE A 103 -4.33 3.46 -6.70
C ILE A 103 -5.05 2.14 -6.93
N THR A 104 -6.23 2.16 -7.58
CA THR A 104 -6.99 0.95 -7.89
C THR A 104 -6.21 0.04 -8.86
N GLN A 105 -5.72 0.59 -9.98
CA GLN A 105 -4.93 -0.17 -10.95
C GLN A 105 -3.64 -0.72 -10.33
N PHE A 106 -2.91 0.10 -9.58
CA PHE A 106 -1.69 -0.29 -8.88
C PHE A 106 -1.95 -1.44 -7.89
N SER A 107 -3.00 -1.31 -7.08
CA SER A 107 -3.35 -2.30 -6.06
C SER A 107 -3.80 -3.61 -6.70
N LEU A 108 -4.65 -3.56 -7.73
CA LEU A 108 -5.10 -4.76 -8.44
C LEU A 108 -3.94 -5.48 -9.14
N ALA A 109 -3.00 -4.75 -9.74
CA ALA A 109 -1.81 -5.34 -10.34
C ALA A 109 -0.94 -6.04 -9.30
N ALA A 110 -0.71 -5.40 -8.14
CA ALA A 110 0.04 -6.00 -7.04
C ALA A 110 -0.64 -7.27 -6.52
N LEU A 111 -1.96 -7.22 -6.26
CA LEU A 111 -2.74 -8.36 -5.75
C LEU A 111 -2.72 -9.56 -6.70
N LYS A 112 -2.80 -9.34 -8.02
CA LYS A 112 -2.66 -10.42 -9.02
C LYS A 112 -1.30 -11.11 -8.94
N GLY A 113 -0.22 -10.34 -8.73
CA GLY A 113 1.13 -10.89 -8.61
C GLY A 113 1.33 -11.86 -7.44
N TYR A 114 0.55 -11.72 -6.34
CA TYR A 114 0.59 -12.68 -5.24
C TYR A 114 0.10 -14.07 -5.65
N GLY A 115 -0.86 -14.15 -6.57
CA GLY A 115 -1.34 -15.43 -7.10
C GLY A 115 -0.30 -16.15 -7.96
N GLU A 116 0.55 -15.41 -8.65
CA GLU A 116 1.59 -15.95 -9.52
C GLU A 116 2.80 -16.45 -8.70
N GLN A 117 3.20 -15.73 -7.65
CA GLN A 117 4.33 -16.11 -6.79
C GLN A 117 4.03 -17.35 -5.92
N GLY A 118 2.76 -17.56 -5.54
CA GLY A 118 2.31 -18.76 -4.83
C GLY A 118 2.40 -20.05 -5.66
N SER A 119 2.52 -19.96 -6.99
CA SER A 119 2.76 -21.12 -7.87
C SER A 119 4.25 -21.40 -8.11
N SER A 120 5.15 -20.47 -7.76
CA SER A 120 6.59 -20.60 -8.06
C SER A 120 7.46 -21.08 -6.89
N VAL A 121 6.88 -21.36 -5.71
CA VAL A 121 7.64 -21.79 -4.53
C VAL A 121 7.10 -23.10 -3.98
N MET A 122 7.59 -24.22 -4.53
CA MET A 122 7.99 -25.47 -3.84
C MET A 122 8.25 -26.59 -4.87
N GLU A 123 9.31 -26.45 -5.67
CA GLU A 123 10.13 -27.62 -6.04
C GLU A 123 11.36 -27.59 -5.14
N GLU A 124 11.21 -28.08 -3.91
CA GLU A 124 12.38 -28.48 -3.12
C GLU A 124 13.01 -29.70 -3.82
N GLN A 125 14.16 -29.48 -4.47
CA GLN A 125 15.02 -30.58 -4.88
C GLN A 125 15.61 -31.26 -3.64
N PRO A 126 15.40 -32.57 -3.44
CA PRO A 126 16.05 -33.29 -2.36
C PRO A 126 17.47 -33.65 -2.81
N GLY A 127 18.49 -33.06 -2.19
CA GLY A 127 19.87 -33.56 -2.33
C GLY A 127 20.95 -32.48 -2.34
N GLY A 128 21.46 -32.17 -1.15
CA GLY A 128 22.55 -31.22 -0.97
C GLY A 128 23.88 -31.66 -1.62
N ARG A 129 24.45 -30.77 -2.44
CA ARG A 129 25.89 -30.43 -2.48
C ARG A 129 26.11 -29.33 -3.51
N GLN A 130 26.34 -28.10 -3.06
CA GLN A 130 27.03 -27.11 -3.89
C GLN A 130 28.53 -27.25 -3.64
N ARG A 131 29.25 -27.85 -4.61
CA ARG A 131 30.70 -27.64 -4.74
C ARG A 131 30.89 -26.35 -5.51
N ALA A 132 31.58 -25.39 -4.90
CA ALA A 132 32.19 -24.29 -5.63
C ALA A 132 33.31 -24.85 -6.51
N VAL A 133 33.30 -24.52 -7.80
CA VAL A 133 34.50 -24.51 -8.65
C VAL A 133 34.46 -23.22 -9.46
N ALA A 134 35.40 -22.34 -9.16
CA ALA A 134 35.80 -21.23 -10.04
C ALA A 134 36.85 -21.73 -11.06
N MET A 135 37.03 -20.94 -12.13
CA MET A 135 37.98 -21.02 -13.27
C MET A 135 37.33 -21.46 -14.58
N ASP A 136 37.70 -20.94 -15.75
CA ASP A 136 38.36 -19.71 -16.22
C ASP A 136 38.27 -19.78 -17.76
N ALA A 137 38.33 -18.62 -18.41
CA ALA A 137 38.79 -18.31 -19.76
C ALA A 137 38.61 -19.30 -20.94
N ARG A 138 38.05 -18.70 -22.01
CA ARG A 138 38.26 -18.97 -23.46
C ARG A 138 37.47 -20.11 -24.11
N GLU A 139 37.22 -19.87 -25.41
CA GLU A 139 36.54 -20.70 -26.44
C GLU A 139 35.01 -20.47 -26.52
N ARG A 140 34.42 -19.86 -27.56
CA ARG A 140 34.80 -19.49 -28.95
C ARG A 140 33.98 -18.28 -29.41
#